data_AF-A0A536BUU4-F1
#
_entry.id   AF-A0A536BUU4-F1
#
_cell.length_a   1.000
_cell.length_b   1.000
_cell.length_c   1.000
_cell.angle_alpha   90.00
_cell.angle_beta   90.00
_cell.angle_gamma   90.00
#
_symmetry.space_group_name_H-M   'P 1'
#
loop_
_entity.id
_entity.type
_entity.pdbx_description
1 polymer ?
#
loop_
_entity_poly.entity_id
_entity_poly.type
_entity_poly.pdbx_seq_one_letter_code
_entity_poly.pdbx_strand_id
1 'polypeptide(L)'
;DGPQGFKSSVPPLDWVTSPELAVVRFHGRRAETWEAKGVPTVERFRYLYGADELRDWVPRIEKASKAARETHVLMNNCYANYGATNAREIAKLLAELETTEN
;
A
#
# COMPACT_ATOMS: atom_id res chain seq x y z
N ASP A 1 -4.71 0.71 -0.25
CA ASP A 1 -4.52 2.04 0.34
C ASP A 1 -4.73 3.13 -0.69
N GLY A 2 -5.45 4.18 -0.30
CA GLY A 2 -5.79 5.35 -1.10
C GLY A 2 -6.28 6.49 -0.20
N PRO A 3 -6.43 7.72 -0.71
CA PRO A 3 -7.00 8.81 0.07
C PRO A 3 -8.44 8.49 0.45
N GLN A 4 -8.90 9.07 1.55
CA GLN A 4 -10.23 8.87 2.10
C GLN A 4 -11.08 10.13 1.91
N GLY A 5 -12.41 9.99 1.97
CA GLY A 5 -13.35 11.11 1.86
C GLY A 5 -13.85 11.41 0.43
N PHE A 6 -13.42 10.64 -0.57
CA PHE A 6 -13.90 10.74 -1.95
C PHE A 6 -14.93 9.68 -2.30
N LYS A 7 -15.79 9.93 -3.29
CA LYS A 7 -16.78 8.96 -3.77
C LYS A 7 -16.12 7.66 -4.27
N SER A 8 -14.93 7.78 -4.85
CA SER A 8 -14.11 6.67 -5.34
C SER A 8 -13.19 6.06 -4.27
N SER A 9 -13.26 6.50 -3.02
CA SER A 9 -12.44 5.93 -1.93
C SER A 9 -12.94 4.56 -1.53
N VAL A 10 -11.99 3.67 -1.25
CA VAL A 10 -12.27 2.42 -0.55
C VAL A 10 -11.62 2.54 0.84
N PRO A 11 -12.32 2.20 1.93
CA PRO A 11 -11.74 2.23 3.27
C PRO A 11 -10.51 1.31 3.35
N PRO A 12 -9.50 1.63 4.16
CA PRO A 12 -8.29 0.81 4.31
C PRO A 12 -8.58 -0.42 5.20
N LEU A 13 -9.41 -1.32 4.69
CA LEU A 13 -9.74 -2.61 5.32
C LEU A 13 -8.62 -3.62 5.05
N ASP A 14 -8.31 -4.45 6.03
CA ASP A 14 -7.30 -5.51 6.01
C ASP A 14 -7.94 -6.92 6.07
N TRP A 15 -9.19 -7.05 5.63
CA TRP A 15 -9.89 -8.33 5.64
C TRP A 15 -9.35 -9.29 4.58
N VAL A 16 -9.06 -10.52 5.01
CA VAL A 16 -8.68 -11.62 4.12
C VAL A 16 -9.92 -12.42 3.78
N THR A 17 -10.26 -12.47 2.50
CA THR A 17 -11.48 -13.13 1.99
C THR A 17 -11.20 -14.48 1.33
N SER A 18 -9.93 -14.82 1.11
CA SER A 18 -9.48 -16.07 0.49
C SER A 18 -8.31 -16.65 1.27
N PRO A 19 -8.32 -17.95 1.60
CA PRO A 19 -7.17 -18.60 2.23
C PRO A 19 -6.00 -18.78 1.26
N GLU A 20 -6.20 -18.62 -0.06
CA GLU A 20 -5.15 -18.83 -1.05
C GLU A 20 -4.29 -17.59 -1.31
N LEU A 21 -4.92 -16.41 -1.34
CA LEU A 21 -4.27 -15.19 -1.78
C LEU A 21 -4.87 -13.96 -1.11
N ALA A 22 -4.01 -13.16 -0.49
CA ALA A 22 -4.30 -11.79 -0.08
C ALA A 22 -3.51 -10.80 -0.95
N VAL A 23 -4.13 -9.68 -1.32
CA VAL A 23 -3.48 -8.63 -2.13
C VAL A 23 -3.65 -7.27 -1.47
N VAL A 24 -2.54 -6.57 -1.24
CA VAL A 24 -2.53 -5.19 -0.75
C VAL A 24 -1.99 -4.28 -1.84
N ARG A 25 -2.79 -3.30 -2.28
CA ARG A 25 -2.39 -2.34 -3.32
C ARG A 25 -2.27 -0.93 -2.76
N PHE A 26 -1.13 -0.29 -2.97
CA PHE A 26 -0.83 1.07 -2.53
C PHE A 26 -0.95 2.04 -3.70
N HIS A 27 -1.98 2.88 -3.71
CA HIS A 27 -2.22 3.81 -4.81
C HIS A 27 -1.67 5.22 -4.57
N GLY A 28 -1.18 5.51 -3.37
CA GLY A 28 -0.90 6.87 -2.91
C GLY A 28 -2.10 7.52 -2.23
N ARG A 29 -1.86 8.58 -1.46
CA ARG A 29 -2.91 9.32 -0.70
C ARG A 29 -3.05 10.77 -1.12
N ARG A 30 -2.66 11.11 -2.36
CA ARG A 30 -2.72 12.48 -2.86
C ARG A 30 -4.17 12.91 -3.12
N ALA A 31 -4.77 13.57 -2.13
CA ALA A 31 -6.17 13.97 -2.13
C ALA A 31 -6.48 15.03 -3.19
N GLU A 32 -5.57 15.98 -3.41
CA GLU A 32 -5.77 17.17 -4.25
C GLU A 32 -6.09 16.80 -5.70
N THR A 33 -5.52 15.70 -6.19
CA THR A 33 -5.64 15.26 -7.58
C THR A 33 -6.41 13.96 -7.73
N TRP A 34 -7.02 13.41 -6.66
CA TRP A 34 -7.62 12.08 -6.69
C TRP A 34 -8.86 11.99 -7.59
N GLU A 35 -9.75 12.99 -7.52
CA GLU A 35 -10.94 13.14 -8.38
C GLU A 35 -10.89 14.41 -9.24
N ALA A 36 -9.74 15.08 -9.29
CA ALA A 36 -9.56 16.29 -10.08
C ALA A 36 -9.73 16.01 -11.58
N LYS A 37 -10.50 16.88 -12.25
CA LYS A 37 -10.71 16.83 -13.71
C LYS A 37 -9.68 17.71 -14.42
N GLY A 38 -9.28 17.32 -15.62
CA GLY A 38 -8.33 18.08 -16.44
C GLY A 38 -6.87 18.00 -15.98
N VAL A 39 -6.57 17.14 -15.02
CA VAL A 39 -5.20 16.86 -14.53
C VAL A 39 -4.70 15.53 -15.14
N PRO A 40 -3.43 15.41 -15.54
CA PRO A 40 -2.88 14.13 -16.00
C PRO A 40 -3.08 13.03 -14.96
N THR A 41 -3.51 11.84 -15.38
CA THR A 41 -3.82 10.70 -14.49
C THR A 41 -2.64 10.31 -13.60
N VAL A 42 -1.41 10.50 -14.06
CA VAL A 42 -0.19 10.21 -13.29
C VAL A 42 -0.10 11.04 -12.00
N GLU A 43 -0.68 12.24 -11.97
CA GLU A 43 -0.65 13.09 -10.78
C GLU A 43 -1.42 12.47 -9.62
N ARG A 44 -2.48 11.69 -9.89
CA ARG A 44 -3.21 10.90 -8.87
C ARG A 44 -2.29 9.94 -8.11
N PHE A 45 -1.29 9.39 -8.79
CA PHE A 45 -0.36 8.40 -8.24
C PHE A 45 0.96 9.00 -7.76
N ARG A 46 1.12 10.33 -7.85
CA ARG A 46 2.32 11.06 -7.40
C ARG A 46 2.34 11.19 -5.89
N TYR A 47 2.63 10.08 -5.22
CA TYR A 47 2.69 10.01 -3.77
C TYR A 47 3.84 9.10 -3.36
N LEU A 48 4.81 9.65 -2.64
CA LEU A 48 5.86 8.86 -2.01
C LEU A 48 5.45 8.67 -0.55
N TYR A 49 5.15 7.43 -0.17
CA TYR A 49 4.76 7.11 1.20
C TYR A 49 5.91 7.42 2.17
N GLY A 50 5.56 7.97 3.33
CA GLY A 50 6.51 8.16 4.43
C GLY A 50 6.78 6.85 5.17
N ALA A 51 7.91 6.79 5.88
CA ALA A 51 8.31 5.60 6.64
C ALA A 51 7.24 5.19 7.68
N ASP A 52 6.62 6.16 8.37
CA ASP A 52 5.61 5.86 9.38
C ASP A 52 4.32 5.30 8.76
N GLU A 53 3.92 5.81 7.60
CA GLU A 53 2.77 5.27 6.87
C GLU A 53 3.01 3.84 6.40
N LEU A 54 4.24 3.52 5.98
CA LEU A 54 4.61 2.16 5.62
C LEU A 54 4.63 1.25 6.86
N ARG A 55 5.16 1.74 7.99
CA ARG A 55 5.16 1.00 9.27
C ARG A 55 3.75 0.69 9.76
N ASP A 56 2.79 1.60 9.60
CA ASP A 56 1.40 1.35 9.96
C ASP A 56 0.76 0.19 9.18
N TRP A 57 1.28 -0.10 7.99
CA TRP A 57 0.81 -1.19 7.14
C TRP A 57 1.49 -2.53 7.43
N VAL A 58 2.70 -2.53 8.01
CA VAL A 58 3.46 -3.74 8.35
C VAL A 58 2.63 -4.75 9.15
N PRO A 59 2.01 -4.42 10.31
CA PRO A 59 1.24 -5.41 11.08
C PRO A 59 -0.02 -5.90 10.35
N ARG A 60 -0.58 -5.10 9.44
CA ARG A 60 -1.74 -5.49 8.63
C ARG A 60 -1.36 -6.51 7.56
N ILE A 61 -0.20 -6.31 6.92
CA ILE A 61 0.35 -7.24 5.92
C ILE A 61 0.75 -8.55 6.60
N GLU A 62 1.36 -8.49 7.77
CA GLU A 62 1.71 -9.66 8.57
C GLU A 62 0.48 -10.46 9.01
N LYS A 63 -0.59 -9.78 9.46
CA LYS A 63 -1.87 -10.44 9.74
C LYS A 63 -2.44 -11.13 8.50
N ALA A 64 -2.34 -10.49 7.33
CA ALA A 64 -2.78 -11.08 6.08
C ALA A 64 -1.95 -12.31 5.67
N SER A 65 -0.62 -12.27 5.87
CA SER A 65 0.27 -13.40 5.58
C SER A 65 0.03 -14.60 6.50
N LYS A 66 -0.39 -14.36 7.74
CA LYS A 66 -0.82 -15.42 8.66
C LYS A 66 -2.18 -16.05 8.29
N ALA A 67 -2.99 -15.39 7.47
CA ALA A 67 -4.35 -15.81 7.12
C ALA A 67 -4.53 -16.33 5.68
N ALA A 68 -3.57 -16.06 4.79
CA ALA A 68 -3.58 -16.53 3.40
C ALA A 68 -2.24 -17.18 3.03
N ARG A 69 -2.28 -18.21 2.17
CA ARG A 69 -1.10 -18.93 1.70
C ARG A 69 -0.08 -18.01 1.00
N GLU A 70 -0.57 -17.05 0.23
CA GLU A 70 0.27 -16.02 -0.38
C GLU A 70 -0.26 -14.62 -0.04
N THR A 71 0.65 -13.67 0.19
CA THR A 71 0.31 -12.25 0.33
C THR A 71 1.14 -11.43 -0.64
N HIS A 72 0.47 -10.73 -1.56
CA HIS A 72 1.12 -9.91 -2.57
C HIS A 72 0.95 -8.43 -2.23
N VAL A 73 2.07 -7.72 -2.13
CA VAL A 73 2.12 -6.29 -1.84
C VAL A 73 2.51 -5.54 -3.12
N LEU A 74 1.60 -4.71 -3.64
CA LEU A 74 1.78 -4.02 -4.92
C LEU A 74 1.81 -2.51 -4.74
N MET A 75 2.90 -1.90 -5.19
CA MET A 75 3.05 -0.44 -5.23
C MET A 75 2.52 0.10 -6.56
N ASN A 76 1.36 0.75 -6.53
CA ASN A 76 0.67 1.35 -7.67
C ASN A 76 0.77 2.88 -7.69
N ASN A 77 1.57 3.49 -6.81
CA ASN A 77 1.98 4.89 -6.83
C ASN A 77 3.05 5.13 -7.91
N CYS A 78 2.72 4.79 -9.16
CA CYS A 78 3.63 4.71 -10.31
C CYS A 78 4.01 6.07 -10.90
N TYR A 79 4.43 7.01 -10.06
CA TYR A 79 5.03 8.27 -10.51
C TYR A 79 6.55 8.18 -10.40
N ALA A 80 7.26 8.39 -11.51
CA ALA A 80 8.72 8.29 -11.59
C ALA A 80 9.23 6.98 -10.94
N ASN A 81 10.10 7.08 -9.92
CA ASN A 81 10.64 5.95 -9.19
C ASN A 81 9.90 5.63 -7.87
N TYR A 82 8.79 6.32 -7.53
CA TYR A 82 8.20 6.26 -6.19
C TYR A 82 7.72 4.85 -5.81
N GLY A 83 7.04 4.17 -6.73
CA GLY A 83 6.58 2.80 -6.50
C GLY A 83 7.74 1.84 -6.23
N ALA A 84 8.83 1.93 -6.99
CA ALA A 84 10.02 1.09 -6.78
C ALA A 84 10.75 1.43 -5.48
N THR A 85 10.84 2.72 -5.12
CA THR A 85 11.42 3.17 -3.85
C THR A 85 10.64 2.62 -2.66
N ASN A 86 9.33 2.86 -2.60
CA ASN A 86 8.50 2.39 -1.49
C ASN A 86 8.39 0.85 -1.45
N ALA A 87 8.47 0.15 -2.59
CA ALA A 87 8.53 -1.31 -2.61
C ALA A 87 9.78 -1.84 -1.88
N ARG A 88 10.94 -1.20 -2.08
CA ARG A 88 12.18 -1.55 -1.38
C ARG A 88 12.09 -1.22 0.11
N GLU A 89 11.49 -0.09 0.46
CA GLU A 89 11.34 0.34 1.85
C GLU A 89 10.41 -0.58 2.63
N ILE A 90 9.23 -0.93 2.11
CA ILE A 90 8.32 -1.83 2.79
C ILE A 90 8.87 -3.27 2.86
N ALA A 91 9.57 -3.73 1.82
CA ALA A 91 10.25 -5.02 1.86
C ALA A 91 11.31 -5.08 2.97
N LYS A 92 12.05 -3.98 3.18
CA LYS A 92 13.01 -3.88 4.30
C LYS A 92 12.30 -3.95 5.66
N LEU A 93 11.21 -3.20 5.84
CA LEU A 93 10.44 -3.21 7.09
C LEU A 93 9.84 -4.60 7.40
N LEU A 94 9.38 -5.32 6.38
CA LEU A 94 8.87 -6.69 6.52
C LEU A 94 9.98 -7.68 6.89
N ALA A 95 11.18 -7.55 6.30
CA ALA A 95 12.32 -8.39 6.65
C ALA A 95 12.81 -8.17 8.10
N GLU A 96 12.70 -6.95 8.62
CA GLU A 96 13.05 -6.65 10.02
C GLU A 96 12.13 -7.37 11.03
N LEU A 97 10.85 -7.61 10.68
CA LEU A 97 9.94 -8.42 11.51
C LEU A 97 10.42 -9.86 11.64
N GLU A 98 10.81 -10.50 10.52
CA GLU A 98 11.27 -11.90 10.52
C GLU A 98 12.51 -12.11 11.40
N THR A 99 13.36 -11.09 11.52
CA THR A 99 14.56 -11.15 12.38
C THR A 99 14.26 -10.98 13.87
N THR A 100 13.08 -10.47 14.23
CA THR A 100 12.68 -10.22 15.62
C THR A 100 11.93 -11.41 16.23
N GLU A 101 11.36 -12.29 15.39
CA GLU A 101 10.64 -13.50 15.80
C GLU A 101 11.55 -14.75 15.93
N ASN A 102 12.82 -14.68 15.53
CA ASN A 102 13.83 -15.75 15.64
C ASN A 102 14.84 -15.50 16.78
#